data_AF-A0A352CN18-F1
#
_entry.id   AF-A0A352CN18-F1
#
_cell.length_a   1.000
_cell.length_b   1.000
_cell.length_c   1.000
_cell.angle_alpha   90.00
_cell.angle_beta   90.00
_cell.angle_gamma   90.00
#
_symmetry.space_group_name_H-M   'P 1'
#
loop_
_entity.id
_entity.type
_entity.pdbx_description
1 polymer ?
#
loop_
_entity_poly.entity_id
_entity_poly.type
_entity_poly.pdbx_seq_one_letter_code
_entity_poly.pdbx_strand_id
1 'polypeptide(L)'
;MVKFENMKDFKPILVLAIIFAALCIFIPSENEGPSPAPAGEERMLPEQYAPRFSRAGGFYSGPFQLKINCPAKGAAIYYTLDGSIPDENAIPYEGPLELTDRTPWPNMLSAISGVCPEGDYIPPEPVLKGNVVRAVAILPDGSKSRVTNATYFIGIDRRQQIGDTPVISMYVDPEDLFGHERGIYVLGRLYEDISTNEDETEDAGYIGNCFMRGREWERSAAIDYMPAGMGEKGFSADLGIRIMGGDSRAYMQKSFRLKCRSEYGEKNIYYNIFPGGQAKYKSIVLRNGGNDYDYARFRDPMLQELVSDRDMETQRSFPVTLFIDGEYW
;
A
#
# COMPACT_ATOMS: atom_id res chain seq x y z
N MET A 1 -23.02 -7.62 48.63
CA MET A 1 -22.37 -7.22 49.89
C MET A 1 -22.13 -8.49 50.70
N VAL A 2 -20.92 -9.06 50.62
CA VAL A 2 -20.55 -10.29 51.35
C VAL A 2 -19.21 -10.05 52.02
N LYS A 3 -19.20 -10.25 53.34
CA LYS A 3 -18.08 -10.11 54.27
C LYS A 3 -17.04 -11.20 54.03
N PHE A 4 -15.76 -10.84 54.17
CA PHE A 4 -14.67 -11.78 54.37
C PHE A 4 -14.43 -11.98 55.87
N GLU A 5 -14.44 -13.24 56.32
CA GLU A 5 -13.87 -13.65 57.60
C GLU A 5 -12.56 -14.40 57.36
N ASN A 6 -11.56 -14.06 58.17
CA ASN A 6 -10.19 -14.54 58.12
C ASN A 6 -10.08 -16.02 58.50
N MET A 7 -9.33 -16.78 57.70
CA MET A 7 -8.68 -18.02 58.14
C MET A 7 -7.17 -17.89 57.98
N LYS A 8 -6.47 -17.98 59.11
CA LYS A 8 -5.02 -18.15 59.21
C LYS A 8 -4.65 -19.61 58.90
N ASP A 9 -3.41 -19.77 58.46
CA ASP A 9 -2.64 -21.01 58.31
C ASP A 9 -2.68 -21.68 56.92
N PHE A 10 -1.70 -21.32 56.08
CA PHE A 10 -1.25 -22.14 54.95
C PHE A 10 0.29 -22.25 54.99
N LYS A 11 0.79 -23.47 55.17
CA LYS A 11 2.20 -23.84 54.91
C LYS A 11 2.39 -24.06 53.41
N PRO A 12 3.56 -23.74 52.83
CA PRO A 12 3.73 -23.68 51.38
C PRO A 12 3.81 -25.09 50.79
N ILE A 13 2.85 -25.44 49.94
CA ILE A 13 2.98 -26.55 49.00
C ILE A 13 3.57 -25.94 47.72
N LEU A 14 4.70 -26.53 47.34
CA LEU A 14 5.49 -26.27 46.14
C LEU A 14 4.58 -26.19 44.90
N VAL A 15 4.32 -24.98 44.41
CA VAL A 15 3.72 -24.78 43.09
C VAL A 15 4.82 -25.04 42.06
N LEU A 16 4.65 -26.11 41.29
CA LEU A 16 5.46 -26.43 40.14
C LEU A 16 5.23 -25.32 39.08
N ALA A 17 6.09 -24.31 39.09
CA ALA A 17 6.15 -23.34 38.02
C ALA A 17 6.68 -24.05 36.76
N ILE A 18 5.80 -24.29 35.79
CA ILE A 18 6.22 -24.65 34.44
C ILE A 18 6.86 -23.38 33.85
N ILE A 19 8.17 -23.29 34.01
CA ILE A 19 9.02 -22.34 33.30
C ILE A 19 9.07 -22.84 31.86
N PHE A 20 8.32 -22.21 30.96
CA PHE A 20 8.59 -22.29 29.53
C PHE A 20 9.90 -21.54 29.29
N ALA A 21 11.02 -22.25 29.45
CA ALA A 21 12.29 -21.84 28.89
C ALA A 21 12.16 -22.03 27.37
N ALA A 22 11.70 -20.99 26.67
CA ALA A 22 11.97 -20.86 25.26
C ALA A 22 13.50 -20.78 25.14
N LEU A 23 14.10 -21.93 24.86
CA LEU A 23 15.48 -22.01 24.42
C LEU A 23 15.47 -21.34 23.03
N CYS A 24 15.68 -20.03 23.01
CA CYS A 24 15.97 -19.29 21.80
C CYS A 24 17.30 -19.85 21.28
N ILE A 25 17.23 -20.91 20.49
CA ILE A 25 18.29 -21.27 19.57
C ILE A 25 18.35 -20.08 18.62
N PHE A 26 19.32 -19.21 18.86
CA PHE A 26 19.71 -18.17 17.94
C PHE A 26 20.30 -18.89 16.71
N ILE A 27 19.43 -19.31 15.79
CA ILE A 27 19.87 -19.67 14.45
C ILE A 27 20.17 -18.32 13.80
N PRO A 28 21.44 -17.98 13.51
CA PRO A 28 21.72 -16.81 12.70
C PRO A 28 21.04 -17.05 11.35
N SER A 29 20.01 -16.25 11.07
CA SER A 29 19.40 -16.18 9.75
C SER A 29 20.42 -15.51 8.82
N GLU A 30 21.29 -16.30 8.21
CA GLU A 30 22.09 -15.89 7.04
C GLU A 30 21.24 -16.00 5.76
N ASN A 31 20.00 -15.52 5.79
CA ASN A 31 19.26 -15.21 4.57
C ASN A 31 19.27 -13.69 4.40
N GLU A 32 20.47 -13.14 4.21
CA GLU A 32 20.62 -11.90 3.46
C GLU A 32 20.22 -12.22 2.01
N GLY A 33 18.92 -12.13 1.72
CA GLY A 33 18.48 -11.93 0.34
C GLY A 33 19.29 -10.75 -0.24
N PRO A 34 19.59 -10.76 -1.56
CA PRO A 34 20.53 -9.83 -2.14
C PRO A 34 20.16 -8.41 -1.74
N SER A 35 21.00 -7.81 -0.87
CA SER A 35 20.99 -6.38 -0.63
C SER A 35 21.05 -5.74 -2.01
N PRO A 36 20.13 -4.83 -2.38
CA PRO A 36 20.25 -4.12 -3.63
C PRO A 36 21.64 -3.50 -3.63
N ALA A 37 22.48 -3.93 -4.58
CA ALA A 37 23.81 -3.39 -4.76
C ALA A 37 23.71 -1.86 -4.67
N PRO A 38 24.64 -1.16 -4.01
CA PRO A 38 24.57 0.28 -3.92
C PRO A 38 24.50 0.83 -5.34
N ALA A 39 23.31 1.29 -5.73
CA ALA A 39 23.11 1.96 -7.00
C ALA A 39 24.09 3.13 -6.99
N GLY A 40 25.05 3.11 -7.92
CA GLY A 40 25.95 4.25 -8.09
C GLY A 40 25.09 5.50 -8.13
N GLU A 41 25.41 6.50 -7.29
CA GLU A 41 24.52 7.63 -6.99
C GLU A 41 23.83 8.15 -8.25
N GLU A 42 22.57 7.75 -8.43
CA GLU A 42 21.81 8.08 -9.62
C GLU A 42 21.60 9.60 -9.60
N ARG A 43 22.10 10.29 -10.63
CA ARG A 43 22.14 11.75 -10.62
C ARG A 43 20.73 12.30 -10.81
N MET A 44 20.09 12.66 -9.70
CA MET A 44 18.74 13.20 -9.70
C MET A 44 18.69 14.67 -10.12
N LEU A 45 17.81 14.97 -11.07
CA LEU A 45 17.51 16.33 -11.50
C LEU A 45 16.68 17.08 -10.44
N PRO A 46 16.85 18.41 -10.33
CA PRO A 46 15.97 19.24 -9.49
C PRO A 46 14.49 19.05 -9.80
N GLU A 47 13.65 19.15 -8.77
CA GLU A 47 12.20 18.93 -8.83
C GLU A 47 11.48 19.69 -9.95
N GLN A 48 11.88 20.92 -10.25
CA GLN A 48 11.22 21.71 -11.30
C GLN A 48 11.32 21.08 -12.70
N TYR A 49 12.24 20.14 -12.90
CA TYR A 49 12.50 19.43 -14.16
C TYR A 49 11.74 18.12 -14.31
N ALA A 50 10.92 17.72 -13.33
CA ALA A 50 10.03 16.58 -13.50
C ALA A 50 9.00 16.82 -14.61
N PRO A 51 8.56 15.77 -15.33
CA PRO A 51 7.46 15.85 -16.28
C PRO A 51 6.22 16.48 -15.67
N ARG A 52 5.47 17.22 -16.48
CA ARG A 52 4.20 17.83 -16.07
C ARG A 52 3.10 17.39 -17.01
N PHE A 53 2.02 16.94 -16.42
CA PHE A 53 0.80 16.59 -17.11
C PHE A 53 -0.03 17.84 -17.40
N SER A 54 -0.62 17.89 -18.60
CA SER A 54 -1.49 18.99 -19.04
C SER A 54 -2.84 19.06 -18.30
N ARG A 55 -3.20 18.00 -17.59
CA ARG A 55 -4.38 17.90 -16.72
C ARG A 55 -3.94 17.30 -15.38
N ALA A 56 -4.58 17.69 -14.29
CA ALA A 56 -4.33 17.07 -12.99
C ALA A 56 -4.98 15.67 -12.92
N GLY A 57 -4.44 14.76 -12.10
CA GLY A 57 -5.14 13.50 -11.80
C GLY A 57 -6.51 13.77 -11.18
N GLY A 58 -7.47 12.88 -11.40
CA GLY A 58 -8.83 13.02 -10.90
C GLY A 58 -9.91 12.47 -11.83
N PHE A 59 -11.14 12.95 -11.63
CA PHE A 59 -12.35 12.46 -12.30
C PHE A 59 -12.73 13.34 -13.49
N TYR A 60 -13.07 12.70 -14.60
CA TYR A 60 -13.42 13.35 -15.86
C TYR A 60 -14.65 12.70 -16.49
N SER A 61 -15.58 13.53 -16.96
CA SER A 61 -16.84 13.07 -17.58
C SER A 61 -16.66 12.37 -18.93
N GLY A 62 -15.54 12.59 -19.62
CA GLY A 62 -15.32 12.06 -20.96
C GLY A 62 -13.85 12.01 -21.36
N PRO A 63 -13.55 11.33 -22.48
CA PRO A 63 -12.19 11.10 -22.93
C PRO A 63 -11.49 12.41 -23.34
N PHE A 64 -10.16 12.42 -23.23
CA PHE A 64 -9.35 13.55 -23.66
C PHE A 64 -7.92 13.13 -24.00
N GLN A 65 -7.19 14.03 -24.65
CA GLN A 65 -5.77 13.85 -24.93
C GLN A 65 -4.89 14.47 -23.83
N LEU A 66 -4.15 13.62 -23.12
CA LEU A 66 -3.17 14.04 -22.13
C LEU A 66 -1.83 14.36 -22.81
N LYS A 67 -1.40 15.61 -22.71
CA LYS A 67 -0.04 16.01 -23.06
C LYS A 67 0.88 15.95 -21.84
N ILE A 68 2.10 15.46 -22.06
CA ILE A 68 3.21 15.50 -21.10
C ILE A 68 4.25 16.52 -21.61
N ASN A 69 4.72 17.40 -20.74
CA ASN A 69 5.80 18.33 -21.05
C ASN A 69 6.92 18.21 -20.01
N CYS A 70 8.15 18.56 -20.39
CA CYS A 70 9.28 18.58 -19.47
C CYS A 70 10.06 19.89 -19.60
N PRO A 71 10.31 20.61 -18.49
CA PRO A 71 11.13 21.83 -18.52
C PRO A 71 12.63 21.59 -18.77
N ALA A 72 13.13 20.36 -18.60
CA ALA A 72 14.54 20.04 -18.83
C ALA A 72 14.86 20.02 -20.32
N LYS A 73 15.66 20.99 -20.77
CA LYS A 73 16.08 21.07 -22.16
C LYS A 73 16.93 19.85 -22.54
N GLY A 74 16.53 19.18 -23.62
CA GLY A 74 17.23 18.00 -24.14
C GLY A 74 16.88 16.69 -23.43
N ALA A 75 15.97 16.70 -22.46
CA ALA A 75 15.51 15.46 -21.83
C ALA A 75 14.48 14.75 -22.71
N ALA A 76 14.63 13.43 -22.85
CA ALA A 76 13.60 12.55 -23.35
C ALA A 76 12.62 12.21 -22.22
N ILE A 77 11.34 12.05 -22.54
CA ILE A 77 10.31 11.66 -21.57
C ILE A 77 9.94 10.21 -21.84
N TYR A 78 9.92 9.41 -20.78
CA TYR A 78 9.49 8.01 -20.80
C TYR A 78 8.33 7.83 -19.83
N TYR A 79 7.41 6.92 -20.14
CA TYR A 79 6.22 6.69 -19.33
C TYR A 79 5.76 5.23 -19.32
N THR A 80 4.98 4.89 -18.30
CA THR A 80 4.33 3.59 -18.11
C THR A 80 2.85 3.79 -17.81
N LEU A 81 2.04 2.79 -18.14
CA LEU A 81 0.57 2.79 -17.97
C LEU A 81 0.06 1.62 -17.11
N ASP A 82 0.98 0.75 -16.69
CA ASP A 82 0.74 -0.51 -15.99
C ASP A 82 1.12 -0.46 -14.50
N GLY A 83 1.56 0.71 -14.02
CA GLY A 83 2.03 0.89 -12.65
C GLY A 83 3.53 0.71 -12.46
N SER A 84 4.28 0.16 -13.42
CA SER A 84 5.75 0.00 -13.29
C SER A 84 6.48 1.34 -13.19
N ILE A 85 7.65 1.38 -12.54
CA ILE A 85 8.47 2.59 -12.48
C ILE A 85 9.08 2.86 -13.85
N PRO A 86 8.82 4.02 -14.51
CA PRO A 86 9.37 4.28 -15.83
C PRO A 86 10.87 4.53 -15.77
N ASP A 87 11.61 3.91 -16.69
CA ASP A 87 13.04 4.08 -16.92
C ASP A 87 13.33 4.33 -18.42
N GLU A 88 14.58 4.24 -18.84
CA GLU A 88 14.99 4.38 -20.24
C GLU A 88 14.46 3.27 -21.18
N ASN A 89 13.96 2.15 -20.63
CA ASN A 89 13.37 1.05 -21.37
C ASN A 89 11.83 1.15 -21.46
N ALA A 90 11.23 2.11 -20.75
CA ALA A 90 9.80 2.37 -20.81
C ALA A 90 9.39 3.04 -22.13
N ILE A 91 8.09 3.36 -22.26
CA ILE A 91 7.53 3.85 -23.53
C ILE A 91 8.01 5.30 -23.75
N PRO A 92 8.68 5.62 -24.87
CA PRO A 92 9.05 7.00 -25.18
C PRO A 92 7.80 7.84 -25.48
N TYR A 93 7.73 9.04 -24.93
CA TYR A 93 6.63 9.96 -25.19
C TYR A 93 6.83 10.71 -26.52
N GLU A 94 6.08 10.32 -27.54
CA GLU A 94 6.15 10.89 -28.89
C GLU A 94 4.96 11.81 -29.24
N GLY A 95 3.89 11.78 -28.43
CA GLY A 95 2.68 12.56 -28.69
C GLY A 95 1.62 12.41 -27.60
N PRO A 96 0.53 13.18 -27.68
CA PRO A 96 -0.53 13.16 -26.67
C PRO A 96 -1.14 11.76 -26.49
N LEU A 97 -1.40 11.37 -25.24
CA LEU A 97 -2.01 10.09 -24.87
C LEU A 97 -3.54 10.22 -24.89
N GLU A 98 -4.23 9.35 -25.61
CA GLU A 98 -5.69 9.29 -25.56
C GLU A 98 -6.14 8.52 -24.31
N LEU A 99 -6.84 9.21 -23.40
CA LEU A 99 -7.38 8.61 -22.18
C LEU A 99 -8.89 8.41 -22.33
N THR A 100 -9.33 7.18 -22.09
CA THR A 100 -10.73 6.74 -22.22
C THR A 100 -11.18 5.99 -20.96
N ASP A 101 -12.46 5.64 -20.86
CA ASP A 101 -12.94 4.80 -19.77
C ASP A 101 -12.35 3.39 -19.87
N ARG A 102 -11.62 2.98 -18.84
CA ARG A 102 -10.98 1.67 -18.74
C ARG A 102 -11.83 0.65 -17.98
N THR A 103 -12.93 1.06 -17.36
CA THR A 103 -13.80 0.17 -16.58
C THR A 103 -14.22 -1.10 -17.35
N PRO A 104 -14.57 -1.04 -18.65
CA PRO A 104 -14.96 -2.24 -19.40
C PRO A 104 -13.80 -3.22 -19.68
N TRP A 105 -12.55 -2.84 -19.41
CA TRP A 105 -11.40 -3.68 -19.70
C TRP A 105 -11.25 -4.79 -18.65
N PRO A 106 -10.59 -5.92 -19.01
CA PRO A 106 -10.34 -7.00 -18.07
C PRO A 106 -9.65 -6.53 -16.79
N ASN A 107 -9.99 -7.19 -15.69
CA ASN A 107 -9.29 -7.05 -14.41
C ASN A 107 -7.89 -7.67 -14.55
N MET A 108 -6.86 -6.89 -14.24
CA MET A 108 -5.46 -7.32 -14.27
C MET A 108 -4.97 -7.60 -12.85
N LEU A 109 -5.04 -6.61 -11.96
CA LEU A 109 -4.49 -6.72 -10.60
C LEU A 109 -5.46 -7.44 -9.67
N SER A 110 -6.74 -7.09 -9.76
CA SER A 110 -7.80 -7.75 -8.99
C SER A 110 -8.08 -9.19 -9.44
N ALA A 111 -7.46 -9.65 -10.52
CA ALA A 111 -7.51 -11.03 -10.99
C ALA A 111 -6.27 -11.87 -10.59
N ILE A 112 -5.29 -11.29 -9.89
CA ILE A 112 -4.09 -12.01 -9.46
C ILE A 112 -4.44 -13.05 -8.40
N SER A 113 -4.00 -14.29 -8.66
CA SER A 113 -4.13 -15.45 -7.77
C SER A 113 -2.93 -15.61 -6.83
N GLY A 114 -3.00 -16.57 -5.90
CA GLY A 114 -1.90 -16.89 -4.99
C GLY A 114 -1.67 -15.80 -3.95
N VAL A 115 -2.72 -15.05 -3.61
CA VAL A 115 -2.67 -13.98 -2.60
C VAL A 115 -3.16 -14.45 -1.23
N CYS A 116 -3.91 -15.55 -1.15
CA CYS A 116 -4.50 -16.07 0.08
C CYS A 116 -4.36 -17.60 0.12
N PRO A 117 -3.96 -18.20 1.26
CA PRO A 117 -3.83 -19.66 1.37
C PRO A 117 -5.16 -20.40 1.23
N GLU A 118 -6.26 -19.75 1.61
CA GLU A 118 -7.60 -20.34 1.62
C GLU A 118 -8.26 -20.33 0.22
N GLY A 119 -7.62 -19.71 -0.77
CA GLY A 119 -8.04 -19.71 -2.16
C GLY A 119 -8.10 -18.32 -2.78
N ASP A 120 -8.46 -18.27 -4.06
CA ASP A 120 -8.52 -17.04 -4.83
C ASP A 120 -9.92 -16.47 -4.92
N TYR A 121 -10.01 -15.14 -5.02
CA TYR A 121 -11.22 -14.44 -5.40
C TYR A 121 -10.92 -13.51 -6.58
N ILE A 122 -11.59 -13.77 -7.69
CA ILE A 122 -11.55 -12.93 -8.90
C ILE A 122 -12.93 -12.26 -9.00
N PRO A 123 -13.02 -10.93 -9.05
CA PRO A 123 -14.29 -10.24 -9.23
C PRO A 123 -15.02 -10.75 -10.49
N PRO A 124 -16.31 -11.10 -10.39
CA PRO A 124 -17.06 -11.68 -11.52
C PRO A 124 -17.33 -10.65 -12.63
N GLU A 125 -17.29 -9.37 -12.29
CA GLU A 125 -17.49 -8.25 -13.21
C GLU A 125 -16.24 -7.35 -13.23
N PRO A 126 -16.01 -6.61 -14.32
CA PRO A 126 -14.94 -5.61 -14.37
C PRO A 126 -15.09 -4.58 -13.24
N VAL A 127 -14.02 -4.40 -12.46
CA VAL A 127 -13.96 -3.36 -11.42
C VAL A 127 -13.81 -1.98 -12.05
N LEU A 128 -14.09 -0.91 -11.29
CA LEU A 128 -13.81 0.47 -11.71
C LEU A 128 -12.31 0.64 -12.00
N LYS A 129 -11.98 1.34 -13.09
CA LYS A 129 -10.59 1.56 -13.49
C LYS A 129 -10.27 3.00 -13.84
N GLY A 130 -9.13 3.47 -13.36
CA GLY A 130 -8.46 4.70 -13.77
C GLY A 130 -7.34 4.43 -14.78
N ASN A 131 -6.99 5.45 -15.55
CA ASN A 131 -5.80 5.47 -16.38
C ASN A 131 -4.64 5.94 -15.51
N VAL A 132 -3.71 5.05 -15.17
CA VAL A 132 -2.46 5.43 -14.50
C VAL A 132 -1.47 5.91 -15.55
N VAL A 133 -0.81 7.03 -15.27
CA VAL A 133 0.32 7.51 -16.05
C VAL A 133 1.44 7.87 -15.08
N ARG A 134 2.57 7.16 -15.20
CA ARG A 134 3.81 7.48 -14.50
C ARG A 134 4.83 7.92 -15.53
N ALA A 135 5.51 9.04 -15.30
CA ALA A 135 6.45 9.59 -16.28
C ALA A 135 7.76 10.07 -15.64
N VAL A 136 8.87 9.86 -16.33
CA VAL A 136 10.21 10.34 -15.96
C VAL A 136 10.84 11.10 -17.14
N ALA A 137 11.68 12.08 -16.84
CA ALA A 137 12.53 12.74 -17.82
C ALA A 137 13.99 12.30 -17.65
N ILE A 138 14.65 11.94 -18.74
CA ILE A 138 16.03 11.43 -18.74
C ILE A 138 16.86 12.29 -19.70
N LEU A 139 17.97 12.83 -19.20
CA LEU A 139 18.94 13.57 -20.02
C LEU A 139 19.92 12.63 -20.73
N PRO A 140 20.59 13.07 -21.82
CA PRO A 140 21.58 12.26 -22.52
C PRO A 140 22.77 11.81 -21.68
N ASP A 141 23.03 12.47 -20.53
CA ASP A 141 24.07 12.08 -19.59
C ASP A 141 23.61 11.02 -18.57
N GLY A 142 22.38 10.52 -18.69
CA GLY A 142 21.77 9.53 -17.80
C GLY A 142 21.09 10.12 -16.57
N SER A 143 21.16 11.44 -16.34
CA SER A 143 20.48 12.06 -15.19
C SER A 143 18.96 11.94 -15.32
N LYS A 144 18.28 11.53 -14.25
CA LYS A 144 16.83 11.30 -14.23
C LYS A 144 16.11 12.32 -13.36
N SER A 145 14.91 12.73 -13.77
CA SER A 145 14.00 13.46 -12.89
C SER A 145 13.37 12.52 -11.86
N ARG A 146 12.68 13.09 -10.86
CA ARG A 146 11.69 12.30 -10.11
C ARG A 146 10.56 11.86 -11.05
N VAL A 147 9.94 10.74 -10.71
CA VAL A 147 8.75 10.23 -11.40
C VAL A 147 7.55 11.10 -11.04
N THR A 148 6.74 11.47 -12.03
CA THR A 148 5.46 12.14 -11.83
C THR A 148 4.34 11.14 -12.09
N ASN A 149 3.40 11.02 -11.14
CA ASN A 149 2.31 10.05 -11.20
C ASN A 149 0.97 10.79 -11.27
N ALA A 150 0.00 10.22 -11.98
CA ALA A 150 -1.39 10.65 -11.93
C ALA A 150 -2.32 9.52 -12.39
N THR A 151 -3.49 9.45 -11.76
CA THR A 151 -4.60 8.59 -12.19
C THR A 151 -5.75 9.44 -12.72
N TYR A 152 -6.29 9.04 -13.87
CA TYR A 152 -7.41 9.70 -14.52
C TYR A 152 -8.61 8.75 -14.60
N PHE A 153 -9.63 9.03 -13.81
CA PHE A 153 -10.89 8.28 -13.76
C PHE A 153 -11.85 8.86 -14.80
N ILE A 154 -11.92 8.23 -15.97
CA ILE A 154 -12.72 8.70 -17.11
C ILE A 154 -14.06 7.97 -17.12
N GLY A 155 -15.17 8.70 -17.18
CA GLY A 155 -16.51 8.12 -17.24
C GLY A 155 -17.04 7.58 -15.90
N ILE A 156 -16.25 7.68 -14.82
CA ILE A 156 -16.66 7.28 -13.47
C ILE A 156 -17.40 8.44 -12.80
N ASP A 157 -18.70 8.26 -12.54
CA ASP A 157 -19.46 9.16 -11.69
C ASP A 157 -19.08 8.90 -10.22
N ARG A 158 -18.21 9.75 -9.70
CA ARG A 158 -17.74 9.64 -8.31
C ARG A 158 -18.88 9.53 -7.30
N ARG A 159 -19.93 10.36 -7.42
CA ARG A 159 -21.00 10.37 -6.40
C ARG A 159 -21.81 9.09 -6.44
N GLN A 160 -22.08 8.56 -7.63
CA GLN A 160 -22.90 7.35 -7.77
C GLN A 160 -22.11 6.07 -7.52
N GLN A 161 -20.86 6.01 -7.96
CA GLN A 161 -20.08 4.76 -7.99
C GLN A 161 -19.06 4.64 -6.84
N ILE A 162 -18.65 5.76 -6.22
CA ILE A 162 -17.69 5.78 -5.11
C ILE A 162 -18.35 6.33 -3.83
N GLY A 163 -19.23 7.32 -3.97
CA GLY A 163 -19.90 8.00 -2.86
C GLY A 163 -19.05 9.10 -2.22
N ASP A 164 -19.37 9.44 -0.98
CA ASP A 164 -18.75 10.53 -0.22
C ASP A 164 -17.53 10.06 0.59
N THR A 165 -16.74 9.15 0.03
CA THR A 165 -15.46 8.71 0.61
C THR A 165 -14.29 9.44 -0.04
N PRO A 166 -13.22 9.73 0.72
CA PRO A 166 -11.94 10.08 0.12
C PRO A 166 -11.39 8.91 -0.69
N VAL A 167 -10.71 9.23 -1.79
CA VAL A 167 -10.06 8.25 -2.66
C VAL A 167 -8.55 8.32 -2.43
N ILE A 168 -7.91 7.17 -2.26
CA ILE A 168 -6.45 7.04 -2.32
C ILE A 168 -6.14 6.28 -3.61
N SER A 169 -5.43 6.94 -4.53
CA SER A 169 -4.80 6.27 -5.67
C SER A 169 -3.36 5.96 -5.30
N MET A 170 -3.01 4.69 -5.24
CA MET A 170 -1.68 4.20 -4.90
C MET A 170 -0.97 3.71 -6.16
N TYR A 171 0.30 4.09 -6.30
CA TYR A 171 1.19 3.68 -7.40
C TYR A 171 2.30 2.81 -6.84
N VAL A 172 2.39 1.56 -7.29
CA VAL A 172 3.40 0.61 -6.82
C VAL A 172 3.94 -0.12 -8.03
N ASP A 173 5.23 -0.45 -8.02
CA ASP A 173 5.73 -1.36 -9.04
C ASP A 173 5.00 -2.73 -8.90
N PRO A 174 4.36 -3.26 -9.97
CA PRO A 174 3.63 -4.51 -9.88
C PRO A 174 4.50 -5.70 -9.43
N GLU A 175 5.79 -5.71 -9.76
CA GLU A 175 6.71 -6.75 -9.31
C GLU A 175 7.00 -6.62 -7.79
N ASP A 176 7.04 -5.40 -7.27
CA ASP A 176 7.22 -5.15 -5.85
C ASP A 176 5.99 -5.53 -5.02
N LEU A 177 4.79 -5.43 -5.61
CA LEU A 177 3.54 -5.75 -4.93
C LEU A 177 3.12 -7.22 -5.13
N PHE A 178 3.20 -7.74 -6.34
CA PHE A 178 2.65 -9.04 -6.74
C PHE A 178 3.69 -10.00 -7.34
N GLY A 179 4.95 -9.60 -7.46
CA GLY A 179 6.02 -10.45 -7.97
C GLY A 179 6.24 -11.71 -7.14
N HIS A 180 6.63 -12.80 -7.80
CA HIS A 180 6.84 -14.09 -7.16
C HIS A 180 7.91 -14.03 -6.06
N GLU A 181 9.03 -13.37 -6.34
CA GLU A 181 10.20 -13.36 -5.47
C GLU A 181 10.09 -12.38 -4.31
N ARG A 182 9.54 -11.19 -4.59
CA ARG A 182 9.59 -10.04 -3.68
C ARG A 182 8.27 -9.30 -3.53
N GLY A 183 7.21 -9.76 -4.20
CA GLY A 183 5.88 -9.20 -4.13
C GLY A 183 5.35 -9.29 -2.71
N ILE A 184 5.17 -8.15 -2.04
CA ILE A 184 4.79 -8.15 -0.63
C ILE A 184 3.33 -8.56 -0.40
N TYR A 185 2.49 -8.63 -1.44
CA TYR A 185 1.06 -8.89 -1.32
C TYR A 185 0.68 -10.36 -1.53
N VAL A 186 1.53 -11.12 -2.21
CA VAL A 186 1.30 -12.52 -2.58
C VAL A 186 1.85 -13.48 -1.53
N LEU A 187 1.49 -14.76 -1.66
CA LEU A 187 2.17 -15.86 -0.96
C LEU A 187 3.58 -16.05 -1.53
N GLY A 188 3.71 -16.09 -2.86
CA GLY A 188 4.99 -16.09 -3.57
C GLY A 188 5.94 -17.22 -3.19
N ARG A 189 7.22 -17.05 -3.53
CA ARG A 189 8.26 -18.08 -3.40
C ARG A 189 8.31 -18.74 -2.03
N LEU A 190 8.22 -17.95 -0.96
CA LEU A 190 8.36 -18.46 0.40
C LEU A 190 7.27 -19.46 0.78
N TYR A 191 6.08 -19.35 0.18
CA TYR A 191 5.02 -20.32 0.37
C TYR A 191 5.27 -21.60 -0.44
N GLU A 192 5.76 -21.47 -1.68
CA GLU A 192 6.09 -22.61 -2.53
C GLU A 192 7.20 -23.45 -1.91
N ASP A 193 8.30 -22.82 -1.48
CA ASP A 193 9.45 -23.48 -0.88
C ASP A 193 9.04 -24.37 0.31
N ILE A 194 8.12 -23.90 1.16
CA ILE A 194 7.68 -24.65 2.35
C ILE A 194 6.58 -25.66 2.03
N SER A 195 5.68 -25.37 1.07
CA SER A 195 4.67 -26.33 0.63
C SER A 195 5.26 -27.66 0.10
N THR A 196 6.53 -27.64 -0.31
CA THR A 196 7.28 -28.85 -0.74
C THR A 196 7.93 -29.65 0.41
N ASN A 197 7.94 -29.15 1.64
CA ASN A 197 8.48 -29.83 2.82
C ASN A 197 7.35 -30.42 3.68
N GLU A 198 7.12 -31.74 3.58
CA GLU A 198 6.02 -32.45 4.28
C GLU A 198 6.09 -32.38 5.82
N ASP A 199 7.26 -32.07 6.38
CA ASP A 199 7.49 -32.08 7.84
C ASP A 199 7.12 -30.76 8.57
N GLU A 200 6.78 -29.67 7.87
CA GLU A 200 6.60 -28.32 8.46
C GLU A 200 5.15 -27.78 8.42
N THR A 201 4.15 -28.67 8.32
CA THR A 201 2.78 -28.28 7.94
C THR A 201 1.85 -27.80 9.08
N GLU A 202 2.30 -27.74 10.34
CA GLU A 202 1.44 -27.32 11.45
C GLU A 202 1.21 -25.79 11.56
N ASP A 203 2.01 -24.95 10.89
CA ASP A 203 1.95 -23.47 11.03
C ASP A 203 1.83 -22.71 9.68
N ALA A 204 1.14 -23.31 8.70
CA ALA A 204 0.94 -22.75 7.35
C ALA A 204 0.30 -21.35 7.31
N GLY A 205 -0.30 -20.89 8.42
CA GLY A 205 -0.96 -19.60 8.56
C GLY A 205 -0.02 -18.38 8.61
N TYR A 206 1.30 -18.58 8.71
CA TYR A 206 2.30 -17.50 8.76
C TYR A 206 3.34 -17.58 7.65
N ILE A 207 2.98 -18.19 6.52
CA ILE A 207 3.92 -18.54 5.46
C ILE A 207 3.63 -17.74 4.19
N GLY A 208 4.69 -17.26 3.56
CA GLY A 208 4.64 -16.50 2.31
C GLY A 208 5.18 -15.08 2.43
N ASN A 209 5.43 -14.46 1.28
CA ASN A 209 5.97 -13.11 1.15
C ASN A 209 5.15 -12.07 1.95
N CYS A 210 3.82 -12.20 1.97
CA CYS A 210 2.93 -11.31 2.70
C CYS A 210 3.10 -11.33 4.24
N PHE A 211 3.72 -12.36 4.80
CA PHE A 211 4.03 -12.45 6.24
C PHE A 211 5.35 -11.79 6.63
N MET A 212 6.18 -11.47 5.65
CA MET A 212 7.52 -10.97 5.89
C MET A 212 7.52 -9.55 6.46
N ARG A 213 8.63 -9.23 7.14
CA ARG A 213 8.79 -8.04 7.98
C ARG A 213 10.17 -7.42 7.78
N GLY A 214 10.34 -6.22 8.33
CA GLY A 214 11.62 -5.52 8.29
C GLY A 214 11.70 -4.48 7.17
N ARG A 215 12.90 -3.97 6.93
CA ARG A 215 13.20 -2.96 5.91
C ARG A 215 13.26 -3.58 4.51
N GLU A 216 13.78 -4.80 4.41
CA GLU A 216 13.87 -5.57 3.15
C GLU A 216 12.51 -5.94 2.54
N TRP A 217 11.43 -5.85 3.32
CA TRP A 217 10.06 -6.10 2.88
C TRP A 217 9.22 -4.81 2.87
N GLU A 218 9.88 -3.66 2.77
CA GLU A 218 9.29 -2.37 2.48
C GLU A 218 9.46 -2.07 0.99
N ARG A 219 8.40 -1.60 0.33
CA ARG A 219 8.40 -1.26 -1.10
C ARG A 219 8.14 0.22 -1.29
N SER A 220 8.77 0.79 -2.31
CA SER A 220 8.52 2.18 -2.69
C SER A 220 7.11 2.29 -3.29
N ALA A 221 6.39 3.32 -2.90
CA ALA A 221 5.10 3.66 -3.49
C ALA A 221 4.93 5.18 -3.54
N ALA A 222 4.03 5.61 -4.40
CA ALA A 222 3.47 6.96 -4.34
C ALA A 222 1.97 6.86 -4.06
N ILE A 223 1.40 7.90 -3.47
CA ILE A 223 -0.05 8.04 -3.33
C ILE A 223 -0.52 9.42 -3.77
N ASP A 224 -1.73 9.46 -4.32
CA ASP A 224 -2.55 10.66 -4.39
C ASP A 224 -3.76 10.47 -3.48
N TYR A 225 -3.95 11.38 -2.53
CA TYR A 225 -5.14 11.47 -1.70
C TYR A 225 -6.09 12.51 -2.28
N MET A 226 -7.31 12.09 -2.62
CA MET A 226 -8.38 12.92 -3.14
C MET A 226 -9.52 13.01 -2.10
N PRO A 227 -9.71 14.15 -1.43
CA PRO A 227 -10.74 14.31 -0.41
C PRO A 227 -12.15 14.06 -0.96
N ALA A 228 -13.12 13.78 -0.08
CA ALA A 228 -14.51 13.55 -0.46
C ALA A 228 -15.18 14.81 -1.06
N GLY A 229 -14.86 15.99 -0.51
CA GLY A 229 -15.42 17.26 -0.97
C GLY A 229 -14.95 17.61 -2.38
N MET A 230 -15.90 17.91 -3.29
CA MET A 230 -15.57 18.42 -4.62
C MET A 230 -14.80 19.74 -4.50
N GLY A 231 -13.61 19.79 -5.09
CA GLY A 231 -12.76 20.99 -5.10
C GLY A 231 -11.86 21.15 -3.88
N GLU A 232 -11.92 20.24 -2.90
CA GLU A 232 -10.93 20.20 -1.83
C GLU A 232 -9.57 19.76 -2.38
N LYS A 233 -8.52 20.47 -1.96
CA LYS A 233 -7.16 20.19 -2.40
C LYS A 233 -6.64 18.96 -1.67
N GLY A 234 -6.34 17.91 -2.42
CA GLY A 234 -5.65 16.72 -1.93
C GLY A 234 -4.14 16.90 -1.70
N PHE A 235 -3.44 15.79 -1.52
CA PHE A 235 -1.98 15.76 -1.46
C PHE A 235 -1.43 14.54 -2.19
N SER A 236 -0.17 14.64 -2.60
CA SER A 236 0.62 13.52 -3.13
C SER A 236 1.79 13.24 -2.19
N ALA A 237 2.20 11.98 -2.07
CA ALA A 237 3.34 11.61 -1.25
C ALA A 237 4.06 10.36 -1.78
N ASP A 238 5.38 10.43 -1.87
CA ASP A 238 6.25 9.28 -2.05
C ASP A 238 6.61 8.70 -0.67
N LEU A 239 6.40 7.40 -0.49
CA LEU A 239 6.48 6.73 0.80
C LEU A 239 6.78 5.23 0.67
N GLY A 240 7.13 4.60 1.79
CA GLY A 240 7.28 3.16 1.88
C GLY A 240 5.97 2.49 2.27
N ILE A 241 5.67 1.33 1.67
CA ILE A 241 4.53 0.49 2.05
C ILE A 241 4.99 -0.88 2.56
N ARG A 242 4.23 -1.42 3.50
CA ARG A 242 4.34 -2.81 3.96
C ARG A 242 2.98 -3.39 4.25
N ILE A 243 2.86 -4.71 4.11
CA ILE A 243 1.72 -5.42 4.66
C ILE A 243 1.73 -5.35 6.19
N MET A 244 0.55 -5.11 6.75
CA MET A 244 0.29 -4.92 8.18
C MET A 244 -0.70 -5.99 8.67
N GLY A 245 -0.44 -6.54 9.85
CA GLY A 245 -1.30 -7.53 10.50
C GLY A 245 -0.51 -8.63 11.18
N GLY A 246 -1.24 -9.55 11.82
CA GLY A 246 -0.80 -10.90 12.15
C GLY A 246 -1.44 -11.86 11.15
N ASP A 247 -2.45 -12.60 11.57
CA ASP A 247 -3.21 -13.55 10.73
C ASP A 247 -3.90 -12.85 9.55
N SER A 248 -4.35 -11.61 9.73
CA SER A 248 -5.04 -10.85 8.68
C SER A 248 -4.22 -10.55 7.43
N ARG A 249 -2.94 -10.97 7.42
CA ARG A 249 -2.07 -10.95 6.25
C ARG A 249 -2.34 -12.11 5.30
N ALA A 250 -3.03 -13.17 5.75
CA ALA A 250 -3.49 -14.26 4.89
C ALA A 250 -4.71 -13.86 4.03
N TYR A 251 -5.45 -12.80 4.40
CA TYR A 251 -6.69 -12.45 3.70
C TYR A 251 -6.46 -11.91 2.29
N MET A 252 -7.46 -12.09 1.41
CA MET A 252 -7.48 -11.58 0.04
C MET A 252 -7.15 -10.08 -0.02
N GLN A 253 -7.90 -9.28 0.74
CA GLN A 253 -7.61 -7.87 0.96
C GLN A 253 -6.72 -7.73 2.20
N LYS A 254 -5.57 -7.07 2.09
CA LYS A 254 -4.60 -6.90 3.18
C LYS A 254 -4.49 -5.45 3.61
N SER A 255 -4.13 -5.24 4.87
CA SER A 255 -3.87 -3.89 5.37
C SER A 255 -2.48 -3.40 4.93
N PHE A 256 -2.39 -2.14 4.53
CA PHE A 256 -1.13 -1.47 4.23
C PHE A 256 -0.71 -0.54 5.37
N ARG A 257 0.57 -0.55 5.72
CA ARG A 257 1.18 0.52 6.50
C ARG A 257 1.97 1.42 5.58
N LEU A 258 1.52 2.66 5.44
CA LEU A 258 2.20 3.73 4.70
C LEU A 258 3.19 4.43 5.62
N LYS A 259 4.43 4.68 5.17
CA LYS A 259 5.51 5.22 5.99
C LYS A 259 6.32 6.28 5.27
N CYS A 260 6.40 7.46 5.88
CA CYS A 260 7.18 8.57 5.33
C CYS A 260 8.66 8.42 5.71
N ARG A 261 9.56 8.47 4.73
CA ARG A 261 11.01 8.42 4.92
C ARG A 261 11.71 9.28 3.90
N SER A 262 12.84 9.85 4.30
CA SER A 262 13.66 10.71 3.42
C SER A 262 14.25 10.01 2.21
N GLU A 263 14.30 8.68 2.22
CA GLU A 263 14.77 7.90 1.06
C GLU A 263 13.70 7.76 -0.03
N TYR A 264 12.41 7.87 0.32
CA TYR A 264 11.31 7.84 -0.65
C TYR A 264 10.86 9.26 -1.01
N GLY A 265 10.76 10.13 -0.01
CA GLY A 265 10.25 11.48 -0.18
C GLY A 265 10.28 12.24 1.14
N GLU A 266 9.15 12.83 1.52
CA GLU A 266 9.08 13.62 2.75
C GLU A 266 9.16 12.76 4.02
N LYS A 267 9.68 13.34 5.11
CA LYS A 267 9.76 12.64 6.41
C LYS A 267 8.41 12.52 7.11
N ASN A 268 7.40 13.27 6.68
CA ASN A 268 6.01 13.22 7.18
C ASN A 268 5.06 13.63 6.06
N ILE A 269 3.81 13.19 6.14
CA ILE A 269 2.70 13.81 5.41
C ILE A 269 2.25 15.05 6.18
N TYR A 270 2.24 16.20 5.52
CA TYR A 270 1.78 17.48 6.07
C TYR A 270 0.37 17.81 5.54
N TYR A 271 -0.60 17.04 6.00
CA TYR A 271 -2.00 17.19 5.61
C TYR A 271 -2.91 16.84 6.79
N ASN A 272 -3.98 17.61 7.01
CA ASN A 272 -4.94 17.33 8.08
C ASN A 272 -5.94 16.25 7.64
N ILE A 273 -5.48 15.00 7.62
CA ILE A 273 -6.25 13.86 7.11
C ILE A 273 -7.47 13.57 7.99
N PHE A 274 -7.32 13.73 9.30
CA PHE A 274 -8.38 13.50 10.28
C PHE A 274 -8.84 14.87 10.81
N PRO A 275 -10.09 15.30 10.57
CA PRO A 275 -10.59 16.58 11.10
C PRO A 275 -10.34 16.73 12.60
N GLY A 276 -9.82 17.89 13.01
CA GLY A 276 -9.37 18.16 14.38
C GLY A 276 -8.18 17.31 14.85
N GLY A 277 -7.43 16.72 13.91
CA GLY A 277 -6.33 15.77 14.16
C GLY A 277 -4.96 16.45 14.21
N GLN A 278 -3.91 15.65 14.05
CA GLN A 278 -2.54 16.13 14.02
C GLN A 278 -2.22 16.86 12.72
N ALA A 279 -1.28 17.80 12.78
CA ALA A 279 -0.81 18.56 11.63
C ALA A 279 0.12 17.76 10.69
N LYS A 280 0.69 16.64 11.17
CA LYS A 280 1.63 15.82 10.41
C LYS A 280 1.58 14.35 10.83
N TYR A 281 1.84 13.45 9.89
CA TYR A 281 1.82 12.00 10.12
C TYR A 281 3.10 11.35 9.62
N LYS A 282 3.75 10.55 10.48
CA LYS A 282 4.93 9.74 10.10
C LYS A 282 4.54 8.44 9.40
N SER A 283 3.38 7.91 9.74
CA SER A 283 2.81 6.68 9.20
C SER A 283 1.30 6.71 9.32
N ILE A 284 0.62 6.10 8.35
CA ILE A 284 -0.83 5.90 8.32
C ILE A 284 -1.07 4.45 7.94
N VAL A 285 -2.20 3.89 8.36
CA VAL A 285 -2.61 2.53 8.02
C VAL A 285 -3.87 2.57 7.17
N LEU A 286 -3.84 1.87 6.04
CA LEU A 286 -5.04 1.49 5.29
C LEU A 286 -5.44 0.11 5.80
N ARG A 287 -6.53 0.03 6.57
CA ARG A 287 -6.91 -1.19 7.28
C ARG A 287 -8.06 -1.91 6.56
N ASN A 288 -7.93 -3.22 6.39
CA ASN A 288 -8.93 -4.10 5.79
C ASN A 288 -10.06 -4.54 6.76
N GLY A 289 -9.99 -4.14 8.03
CA GLY A 289 -10.88 -4.62 9.10
C GLY A 289 -10.22 -5.59 10.09
N GLY A 290 -9.06 -6.19 9.76
CA GLY A 290 -8.40 -7.17 10.64
C GLY A 290 -9.31 -8.38 10.89
N ASN A 291 -9.48 -8.79 12.15
CA ASN A 291 -10.37 -9.91 12.50
C ASN A 291 -11.86 -9.65 12.20
N ASP A 292 -12.23 -8.42 11.86
CA ASP A 292 -13.58 -8.03 11.43
C ASP A 292 -13.74 -8.05 9.89
N TYR A 293 -12.77 -8.63 9.16
CA TYR A 293 -12.66 -8.62 7.70
C TYR A 293 -13.92 -9.18 6.99
N ASP A 294 -14.44 -10.32 7.43
CA ASP A 294 -15.60 -10.98 6.81
C ASP A 294 -16.95 -10.46 7.29
N TYR A 295 -16.96 -9.41 8.12
CA TYR A 295 -18.17 -8.91 8.73
C TYR A 295 -18.38 -7.42 8.43
N ALA A 296 -18.35 -6.56 9.46
CA ALA A 296 -18.69 -5.15 9.32
C ALA A 296 -17.49 -4.33 8.84
N ARG A 297 -16.25 -4.80 9.08
CA ARG A 297 -14.97 -4.11 8.83
C ARG A 297 -14.77 -2.78 9.59
N PHE A 298 -15.77 -2.29 10.32
CA PHE A 298 -15.71 -1.03 11.06
C PHE A 298 -15.92 -1.18 12.58
N ARG A 299 -15.98 -2.41 13.14
CA ARG A 299 -16.16 -2.57 14.60
C ARG A 299 -15.06 -1.88 15.41
N ASP A 300 -13.79 -2.01 15.00
CA ASP A 300 -12.66 -1.33 15.67
C ASP A 300 -12.85 0.20 15.67
N PRO A 301 -13.03 0.87 14.50
CA PRO A 301 -13.39 2.28 14.42
C PRO A 301 -14.55 2.69 15.33
N MET A 302 -15.64 1.92 15.32
CA MET A 302 -16.83 2.21 16.11
C MET A 302 -16.53 2.15 17.61
N LEU A 303 -15.81 1.13 18.08
CA LEU A 303 -15.44 0.99 19.48
C LEU A 303 -14.50 2.11 19.95
N GLN A 304 -13.54 2.51 19.10
CA GLN A 304 -12.66 3.65 19.37
C GLN A 304 -13.44 4.96 19.52
N GLU A 305 -14.46 5.18 18.68
CA GLU A 305 -15.31 6.36 18.74
C GLU A 305 -16.21 6.36 20.00
N LEU A 306 -16.79 5.21 20.35
CA LEU A 306 -17.69 5.07 21.51
C LEU A 306 -17.02 5.38 22.86
N VAL A 307 -15.70 5.28 22.94
CA VAL A 307 -14.92 5.58 24.15
C VAL A 307 -14.10 6.86 24.01
N SER A 308 -14.28 7.62 22.92
CA SER A 308 -13.51 8.84 22.64
C SER A 308 -13.78 9.98 23.64
N ASP A 309 -14.88 9.90 24.40
CA ASP A 309 -15.24 10.83 25.47
C ASP A 309 -14.62 10.46 26.83
N ARG A 310 -13.82 9.39 26.89
CA ARG A 310 -13.14 8.92 28.11
C ARG A 310 -11.69 9.40 28.16
N ASP A 311 -11.12 9.37 29.35
CA ASP A 311 -9.73 9.74 29.59
C ASP A 311 -8.77 8.61 29.16
N MET A 312 -8.77 8.31 27.86
CA MET A 312 -7.88 7.34 27.23
C MET A 312 -7.62 7.73 25.78
N GLU A 313 -6.44 7.37 25.27
CA GLU A 313 -6.10 7.59 23.87
C GLU A 313 -6.89 6.66 22.95
N THR A 314 -7.43 7.22 21.87
CA THR A 314 -8.13 6.48 20.82
C THR A 314 -7.48 6.69 19.46
N GLN A 315 -7.72 5.75 18.54
CA GLN A 315 -7.27 5.83 17.15
C GLN A 315 -8.39 6.32 16.25
N ARG A 316 -8.15 7.42 15.55
CA ARG A 316 -9.11 7.95 14.55
C ARG A 316 -9.04 7.16 13.26
N SER A 317 -10.20 6.99 12.65
CA SER A 317 -10.36 6.29 11.39
C SER A 317 -11.60 6.77 10.65
N PHE A 318 -11.60 6.65 9.33
CA PHE A 318 -12.74 6.89 8.46
C PHE A 318 -12.59 6.00 7.22
N PRO A 319 -13.70 5.66 6.54
CA PRO A 319 -13.65 4.86 5.32
C PRO A 319 -12.97 5.61 4.18
N VAL A 320 -12.15 4.90 3.41
CA VAL A 320 -11.52 5.40 2.19
C VAL A 320 -11.71 4.38 1.06
N THR A 321 -11.80 4.87 -0.16
CA THR A 321 -11.77 4.04 -1.36
C THR A 321 -10.34 3.95 -1.87
N LEU A 322 -9.83 2.74 -2.08
CA LEU A 322 -8.48 2.52 -2.57
C LEU A 322 -8.52 2.14 -4.05
N PHE A 323 -7.61 2.71 -4.82
CA PHE A 323 -7.23 2.21 -6.13
C PHE A 323 -5.74 1.87 -6.09
N ILE A 324 -5.38 0.68 -6.57
CA ILE A 324 -3.99 0.25 -6.74
C ILE A 324 -3.71 0.22 -8.23
N ASP A 325 -2.74 1.03 -8.68
CA ASP A 325 -2.37 1.20 -10.09
C ASP A 325 -3.60 1.32 -11.03
N GLY A 326 -4.61 2.05 -10.53
CA GLY A 326 -5.81 2.38 -11.27
C GLY A 326 -6.94 1.37 -11.14
N GLU A 327 -6.76 0.18 -10.56
CA GLU A 327 -7.88 -0.74 -10.28
C GLU A 327 -8.47 -0.51 -8.90
N TYR A 328 -9.80 -0.48 -8.82
CA TYR A 328 -10.51 -0.45 -7.55
C TYR A 328 -10.15 -1.67 -6.72
N TRP A 329 -9.73 -1.41 -5.49
CA TRP A 329 -9.24 -2.41 -4.56
C TRP A 329 -10.14 -2.54 -3.36
#